data_AF-A0A1A8KJE8-F1
#
_entry.id   AF-A0A1A8KJE8-F1
#
_cell.length_a   1.000
_cell.length_b   1.000
_cell.length_c   1.000
_cell.angle_alpha   90.00
_cell.angle_beta   90.00
_cell.angle_gamma   90.00
#
_symmetry.space_group_name_H-M   'P 1'
#
loop_
_entity.id
_entity.type
_entity.pdbx_description
1 polymer ?
#
loop_
_entity_poly.entity_id
_entity_poly.type
_entity_poly.pdbx_seq_one_letter_code
_entity_poly.pdbx_strand_id
1 'polypeptide(L)' 'FMDGLQTLEVSSAIINNHETLKILFVGGLQPISLQDMQDLFSVQHAEPGSNKRRLENQTIYFWNDWLMEVDGMS' A
#
# COMPACT_ATOMS: atom_id res chain seq x y z
N PHE A 1 -6.83 -18.16 -29.38
CA PHE A 1 -6.40 -17.23 -28.31
C PHE A 1 -4.96 -16.78 -28.55
N MET A 2 -3.98 -17.69 -28.57
CA MET A 2 -2.57 -17.36 -28.85
C MET A 2 -2.35 -16.66 -30.20
N ASP A 3 -3.00 -17.13 -31.27
CA ASP A 3 -2.92 -16.49 -32.59
C ASP A 3 -3.43 -15.04 -32.57
N GLY A 4 -4.44 -14.76 -31.75
CA GLY A 4 -4.96 -13.41 -31.55
C GLY A 4 -3.98 -12.50 -30.80
N LEU A 5 -3.33 -13.02 -29.76
CA LEU A 5 -2.28 -12.30 -29.03
C LEU A 5 -1.05 -12.03 -29.91
N GLN A 6 -0.71 -12.97 -30.78
CA GLN A 6 0.38 -12.82 -31.74
C GLN A 6 0.04 -11.81 -32.83
N THR A 7 -1.20 -11.82 -33.33
CA THR A 7 -1.69 -10.86 -34.32
C THR A 7 -1.64 -9.41 -33.81
N LEU A 8 -1.86 -9.22 -32.51
CA LEU A 8 -1.82 -7.91 -31.85
C LEU A 8 -0.44 -7.58 -31.24
N GLU A 9 0.58 -8.41 -31.48
CA GLU A 9 1.93 -8.29 -30.91
C GLU A 9 2.00 -8.28 -29.37
N VAL A 10 0.91 -8.67 -28.72
CA VAL A 10 0.80 -8.74 -27.25
C VAL A 10 1.74 -9.83 -26.72
N SER A 11 1.96 -10.92 -27.46
CA SER A 11 2.91 -11.96 -27.07
C SER A 11 4.36 -11.42 -26.98
N SER A 12 4.78 -10.62 -27.95
CA SER A 12 6.09 -9.96 -27.94
C SER A 12 6.21 -8.95 -26.81
N ALA A 13 5.14 -8.17 -26.55
CA ALA A 13 5.10 -7.24 -25.43
C ALA A 13 5.20 -7.95 -24.08
N ILE A 14 4.52 -9.09 -23.91
CA ILE A 14 4.60 -9.95 -22.72
C ILE A 14 6.02 -10.46 -22.51
N ILE A 15 6.71 -10.93 -23.56
CA ILE A 15 8.08 -11.44 -23.42
C ILE A 15 9.06 -10.31 -23.08
N ASN A 16 8.97 -9.17 -23.77
CA ASN A 16 9.93 -8.07 -23.63
C ASN A 16 9.71 -7.23 -22.36
N ASN A 17 8.49 -7.20 -21.80
CA ASN A 17 8.12 -6.40 -20.63
C ASN A 17 7.46 -7.26 -19.55
N HIS A 18 7.92 -8.51 -19.42
CA HIS A 18 7.28 -9.53 -18.58
C HIS A 18 7.10 -9.09 -17.12
N GLU A 19 8.05 -8.38 -16.51
CA GLU A 19 7.93 -7.93 -15.11
C GLU A 19 6.80 -6.90 -14.91
N THR A 20 6.65 -5.93 -15.81
CA THR A 20 5.56 -4.94 -15.76
C THR A 20 4.20 -5.60 -15.99
N LEU A 21 4.12 -6.50 -16.97
CA LEU A 21 2.87 -7.18 -17.31
C LEU A 21 2.51 -8.25 -16.28
N LYS A 22 3.49 -8.84 -15.60
CA LYS A 22 3.27 -9.73 -14.47
C LYS A 22 2.54 -9.02 -13.35
N ILE A 23 2.88 -7.77 -13.03
CA ILE A 23 2.12 -6.98 -12.05
C ILE A 23 0.65 -6.83 -12.47
N LEU A 24 0.40 -6.51 -13.74
CA LEU A 24 -0.95 -6.28 -14.27
C LEU A 24 -1.81 -7.55 -14.36
N PHE A 25 -1.23 -8.67 -14.81
CA PHE A 25 -1.97 -9.90 -15.11
C PHE A 25 -1.92 -10.95 -13.98
N VAL A 26 -0.89 -10.92 -13.13
CA VAL A 26 -0.59 -11.99 -12.15
C VAL A 26 -0.29 -11.45 -10.75
N GLY A 27 0.18 -10.20 -10.62
CA GLY A 27 0.75 -9.65 -9.39
C GLY A 27 -0.28 -9.30 -8.31
N GLY A 28 -1.57 -9.23 -8.67
CA GLY A 28 -2.63 -8.84 -7.74
C GLY A 28 -2.50 -7.41 -7.24
N LEU A 29 -3.34 -7.03 -6.27
CA LEU A 29 -3.16 -5.77 -5.55
C LEU A 29 -1.88 -5.87 -4.73
N GLN A 30 -1.00 -4.86 -4.83
CA GLN A 30 0.13 -4.75 -3.93
C GLN A 30 -0.41 -4.66 -2.49
N PRO A 31 0.07 -5.52 -1.56
CA PRO A 31 -0.22 -5.36 -0.16
C PRO A 31 0.21 -3.96 0.27
N ILE A 32 -0.67 -3.26 0.97
CA ILE A 32 -0.35 -1.97 1.57
C ILE A 32 0.62 -2.25 2.72
N SER A 33 1.82 -1.67 2.69
CA SER A 33 2.77 -1.77 3.79
C SER A 33 2.39 -0.85 4.96
N LEU A 34 2.93 -1.11 6.15
CA LEU A 34 2.84 -0.18 7.27
C LEU A 34 3.28 1.25 6.89
N GLN A 35 4.36 1.37 6.12
CA GLN A 35 4.87 2.67 5.67
C GLN A 35 3.87 3.38 4.76
N ASP A 36 3.25 2.66 3.82
CA ASP A 36 2.23 3.23 2.94
C ASP A 36 1.04 3.75 3.76
N MET A 37 0.61 3.05 4.82
CA MET A 37 -0.46 3.51 5.72
C MET A 37 -0.07 4.75 6.53
N GLN A 38 1.18 4.83 6.99
CA GLN A 38 1.68 5.99 7.71
C GLN A 38 1.79 7.22 6.80
N ASP A 39 2.16 7.02 5.54
CA ASP A 39 2.28 8.10 4.55
C ASP A 39 0.91 8.59 4.05
N LEU A 40 -0.13 7.75 4.10
CA LEU A 40 -1.50 8.12 3.70
C LEU A 40 -2.14 9.17 4.61
N PHE A 41 -1.72 9.26 5.88
CA PHE A 41 -2.34 10.15 6.86
C PHE A 41 -1.32 10.98 7.61
N SER A 42 -1.35 12.31 7.41
CA SER A 42 -0.65 13.24 8.30
C SER A 42 -1.54 13.57 9.49
N VAL A 43 -1.06 13.32 10.71
CA VAL A 43 -1.79 13.72 11.92
C VAL A 43 -1.73 15.24 12.07
N GLN A 44 -2.88 15.89 11.99
CA GLN A 44 -3.02 17.29 12.39
C GLN A 44 -3.46 17.37 13.85
N HIS A 45 -2.52 17.74 14.72
CA HIS A 45 -2.80 17.84 16.14
C HIS A 45 -3.46 19.18 16.51
N ALA A 46 -4.36 19.17 17.50
CA ALA A 46 -4.92 20.40 18.08
C ALA A 46 -3.85 21.18 18.88
N GLU A 47 -4.00 22.49 19.04
CA GLU A 47 -3.02 23.37 19.72
C GLU A 47 -2.34 22.76 20.97
N PRO A 48 -1.02 22.99 21.14
CA PRO A 48 -0.28 22.53 22.33
C PRO A 48 -0.97 22.97 23.62
N GLY A 49 -1.13 22.05 24.58
CA GLY A 49 -1.76 22.34 25.88
C GLY A 49 -3.29 22.18 25.90
N SER A 50 -3.94 21.88 24.77
CA SER A 50 -5.34 21.48 24.80
C SER A 50 -5.52 20.12 25.48
N ASN A 51 -6.64 19.93 26.20
CA ASN A 51 -7.02 18.61 26.73
C ASN A 51 -7.16 17.55 25.62
N LYS A 52 -7.38 17.98 24.37
CA LYS A 52 -7.43 17.12 23.19
C LYS A 52 -6.07 16.54 22.82
N ARG A 53 -4.97 17.28 23.01
CA ARG A 53 -3.62 16.84 22.63
C ARG A 53 -3.20 15.53 23.30
N ARG A 54 -3.55 15.34 24.57
CA ARG A 54 -3.28 14.07 25.29
C ARG A 54 -4.03 12.90 24.66
N LEU A 55 -5.30 13.13 24.30
CA LEU A 55 -6.15 12.10 23.69
C LEU A 55 -5.63 11.74 22.29
N GLU A 56 -5.27 12.74 21.49
CA GLU A 56 -4.70 12.57 20.15
C GLU A 56 -3.43 11.71 20.19
N ASN A 57 -2.48 12.03 21.08
CA ASN A 57 -1.25 11.27 21.21
C ASN A 57 -1.51 9.80 21.58
N GLN A 58 -2.46 9.55 22.49
CA GLN A 58 -2.83 8.20 22.88
C GLN A 58 -3.48 7.43 21.73
N THR A 59 -4.36 8.07 20.95
CA THR A 59 -4.99 7.45 19.78
C THR A 59 -3.97 7.11 18.71
N ILE A 60 -3.01 7.99 18.42
CA ILE A 60 -1.96 7.75 17.42
C ILE A 60 -1.06 6.59 17.85
N TYR A 61 -0.74 6.50 19.14
CA TYR A 61 0.03 5.38 19.68
C TYR A 61 -0.70 4.05 19.43
N PHE A 62 -1.97 3.95 19.84
CA PHE A 62 -2.75 2.72 19.62
C PHE A 62 -2.95 2.39 18.15
N TRP A 63 -3.10 3.40 17.29
CA TRP A 63 -3.20 3.21 15.84
C TRP A 63 -1.92 2.58 15.28
N ASN A 64 -0.75 3.11 15.63
CA ASN A 64 0.53 2.54 15.19
C ASN A 64 0.76 1.13 15.74
N ASP A 65 0.41 0.89 17.00
CA ASP A 65 0.53 -0.42 17.64
C ASP A 65 -0.31 -1.47 16.89
N TRP A 66 -1.58 -1.15 16.62
CA TRP A 66 -2.46 -2.00 15.83
C TRP A 66 -1.95 -2.23 14.40
N LEU A 67 -1.42 -1.20 13.74
CA LEU A 67 -0.86 -1.36 12.40
C LEU A 67 0.37 -2.31 12.40
N MET A 68 1.23 -2.24 13.42
CA MET A 68 2.38 -3.16 13.55
C MET A 68 1.94 -4.61 13.80
N GLU A 69 0.88 -4.82 14.59
CA GLU A 69 0.29 -6.15 14.79
C GLU A 69 -0.26 -6.73 13.49
N VAL A 70 -0.98 -5.92 12.70
CA VAL A 70 -1.57 -6.36 11.42
C VAL A 70 -0.49 -6.62 10.35
N ASP A 71 0.60 -5.86 10.36
CA ASP A 71 1.74 -6.07 9.45
C ASP A 71 2.61 -7.29 9.84
N GLY A 72 2.35 -7.90 11.01
CA GLY A 72 3.03 -9.11 11.48
C GLY A 72 4.44 -8.86 12.03
N MET A 73 4.75 -7.64 12.46
CA MET A 73 6.05 -7.25 13.04
C MET A 73 6.16 -7.48 14.56
N SER A 74 5.40 -8.43 15.13
CA SER A 74 5.36 -8.71 16.58
C SER A 74 6.61 -9.42 17.12
#